data_AF-A0A5M6CB38-F1
#
_entry.id   AF-A0A5M6CB38-F1
#
_cell.length_a   1.000
_cell.length_b   1.000
_cell.length_c   1.000
_cell.angle_alpha   90.00
_cell.angle_beta   90.00
_cell.angle_gamma   90.00
#
_symmetry.space_group_name_H-M   'P 1'
#
loop_
_entity.id
_entity.type
_entity.pdbx_description
1 polymer ?
#
loop_
_entity_poly.entity_id
_entity_poly.type
_entity_poly.pdbx_seq_one_letter_code
_entity_poly.pdbx_strand_id
1 'polypeptide(L)'
;MKHEPQARASGGEKGEKILTLKYKDSIPANMEIKIINPSALIIMGRENNLSPIQKRDFEIVKRKYKNIADIITYDNLLERLKCTIEQIKLL
;
A
#
# COMPACT_ATOMS: atom_id res chain seq x y z
N MET A 1 -33.16 18.44 -2.94
CA MET A 1 -31.90 17.75 -3.34
C MET A 1 -30.90 17.93 -2.21
N LYS A 2 -30.56 16.86 -1.48
CA LYS A 2 -29.49 16.92 -0.47
C LYS A 2 -28.17 16.97 -1.23
N HIS A 3 -27.46 18.08 -1.14
CA HIS A 3 -26.09 18.18 -1.64
C HIS A 3 -25.23 17.22 -0.82
N GLU A 4 -24.84 16.10 -1.41
CA GLU A 4 -23.73 15.30 -0.90
C GLU A 4 -22.47 16.19 -0.94
N PRO A 5 -21.77 16.38 0.19
CA PRO A 5 -20.50 17.07 0.16
C PRO A 5 -19.55 16.20 -0.66
N GLN A 6 -19.15 16.69 -1.83
CA GLN A 6 -18.02 16.14 -2.57
C GLN A 6 -16.78 16.32 -1.69
N ALA A 7 -16.51 15.33 -0.85
CA ALA A 7 -15.31 15.27 -0.03
C ALA A 7 -14.12 15.13 -0.97
N ARG A 8 -13.55 16.27 -1.37
CA ARG A 8 -12.18 16.32 -1.85
C ARG A 8 -11.33 15.78 -0.71
N ALA A 9 -10.83 14.56 -0.85
CA ALA A 9 -9.92 13.97 0.12
C ALA A 9 -8.68 14.87 0.18
N SER A 10 -8.63 15.76 1.17
CA SER A 10 -7.42 16.47 1.53
C SER A 10 -6.43 15.40 2.00
N GLY A 11 -5.36 15.16 1.25
CA GLY A 11 -4.35 14.15 1.58
C GLY A 11 -3.92 14.27 3.05
N GLY A 12 -4.02 13.18 3.80
CA GLY A 12 -3.75 13.13 5.24
C GLY A 12 -4.72 12.22 6.00
N GLU A 13 -4.44 11.98 7.28
CA GLU A 13 -5.16 11.01 8.13
C GLU A 13 -6.67 11.23 8.18
N LYS A 14 -7.14 12.48 8.11
CA LYS A 14 -8.58 12.79 8.09
C LYS A 14 -9.25 12.26 6.81
N GLY A 15 -8.58 12.41 5.66
CA GLY A 15 -9.07 11.87 4.39
C GLY A 15 -9.14 10.35 4.40
N GLU A 16 -8.10 9.69 4.93
CA GLU A 16 -8.06 8.24 5.11
C GLU A 16 -9.22 7.71 5.97
N LYS A 17 -9.50 8.37 7.11
CA LYS A 17 -10.62 8.02 7.99
C LYS A 17 -11.98 8.19 7.29
N ILE A 18 -12.17 9.30 6.59
CA ILE A 18 -13.42 9.55 5.84
C ILE A 18 -13.63 8.48 4.77
N LEU A 19 -12.58 8.14 4.01
CA LEU A 19 -12.66 7.11 2.97
C LEU A 19 -12.94 5.73 3.58
N THR A 20 -12.25 5.37 4.67
CA THR A 20 -12.46 4.10 5.36
C THR A 20 -13.90 3.96 5.85
N LEU A 21 -14.48 5.01 6.44
CA LEU A 21 -15.89 5.01 6.84
C LEU A 21 -16.83 4.94 5.64
N LYS A 22 -16.54 5.70 4.57
CA LYS A 22 -17.37 5.75 3.36
C LYS A 22 -17.46 4.38 2.67
N TYR A 23 -16.38 3.61 2.66
CA TYR A 23 -16.31 2.32 1.99
C TYR A 23 -16.35 1.13 2.95
N LYS A 24 -16.75 1.34 4.21
CA LYS A 24 -16.70 0.31 5.27
C LYS A 24 -17.45 -0.98 4.90
N ASP A 25 -18.56 -0.86 4.17
CA ASP A 25 -19.37 -2.01 3.74
C ASP A 25 -18.86 -2.67 2.46
N SER A 26 -17.85 -2.08 1.81
CA SER A 26 -17.23 -2.57 0.57
C SER A 26 -15.79 -3.06 0.78
N ILE A 27 -15.29 -3.03 2.02
CA ILE A 27 -13.95 -3.49 2.40
C ILE A 27 -14.07 -4.46 3.59
N PRO A 28 -13.11 -5.37 3.80
CA PRO A 28 -13.13 -6.28 4.94
C PRO A 28 -13.19 -5.53 6.27
N ALA A 29 -13.86 -6.09 7.28
CA ALA A 29 -14.16 -5.41 8.55
C ALA A 29 -12.92 -4.92 9.33
N ASN A 30 -11.74 -5.47 9.03
CA ASN A 30 -10.45 -5.13 9.63
C ASN A 30 -9.50 -4.37 8.68
N MET A 31 -10.02 -3.81 7.57
CA MET A 31 -9.22 -3.06 6.59
C MET A 31 -9.40 -1.55 6.74
N GLU A 32 -8.29 -0.82 6.76
CA GLU A 32 -8.27 0.65 6.71
C GLU A 32 -7.70 1.13 5.36
N ILE A 33 -8.28 2.20 4.81
CA ILE A 33 -7.78 2.81 3.58
C ILE A 33 -6.61 3.73 3.92
N LYS A 34 -5.45 3.44 3.35
CA LYS A 34 -4.25 4.29 3.41
C LYS A 34 -3.94 4.89 2.05
N ILE A 35 -3.71 6.20 2.01
CA ILE A 35 -3.31 6.90 0.79
C ILE A 35 -1.79 7.05 0.82
N ILE A 36 -1.12 6.33 -0.09
CA ILE A 36 0.31 6.50 -0.34
C ILE A 36 0.51 7.32 -1.63
N ASN A 37 1.44 8.28 -1.60
CA ASN A 37 1.85 9.03 -2.79
C ASN A 37 3.37 8.90 -2.97
N PRO A 38 3.86 7.80 -3.56
CA PRO A 38 5.28 7.64 -3.81
C PRO A 38 5.72 8.59 -4.93
N SER A 39 6.83 9.30 -4.72
CA SER A 39 7.41 10.17 -5.75
C SER A 39 7.89 9.38 -6.99
N ALA A 40 8.24 8.10 -6.81
CA ALA A 40 8.52 7.13 -7.87
C ALA A 40 8.32 5.70 -7.33
N LEU A 41 8.04 4.73 -8.20
CA LEU A 41 7.99 3.30 -7.86
C LEU A 41 9.06 2.56 -8.66
N ILE A 42 9.94 1.84 -7.97
CA ILE A 42 10.97 0.99 -8.58
C ILE A 42 10.64 -0.46 -8.28
N ILE A 43 10.54 -1.27 -9.34
CA ILE A 43 10.46 -2.73 -9.23
C ILE A 43 11.84 -3.28 -9.57
N MET A 44 12.52 -3.89 -8.60
CA MET A 44 13.88 -4.37 -8.80
C MET A 44 14.11 -5.77 -8.25
N GLY A 45 14.69 -6.63 -9.09
CA GLY A 45 15.27 -7.91 -8.67
C GLY A 45 14.33 -8.88 -7.96
N ARG A 46 14.91 -10.02 -7.59
CA ARG A 46 14.26 -11.06 -6.78
C ARG A 46 14.99 -11.18 -5.45
N GLU A 47 14.25 -11.42 -4.38
CA GLU A 47 14.81 -11.56 -3.03
C GLU A 47 14.72 -12.99 -2.47
N ASN A 48 14.11 -13.91 -3.22
CA ASN A 48 13.95 -15.31 -2.83
C ASN A 48 15.27 -16.04 -2.55
N ASN A 49 16.37 -15.60 -3.16
CA ASN A 49 17.71 -16.21 -3.02
C ASN A 49 18.66 -15.40 -2.12
N LEU A 50 18.19 -14.32 -1.50
CA LEU A 50 19.01 -13.53 -0.58
C LEU A 50 19.13 -14.21 0.78
N SER A 51 20.32 -14.21 1.36
CA SER A 51 20.54 -14.64 2.74
C SER A 51 19.81 -13.69 3.72
N PRO A 52 19.53 -14.12 4.96
CA PRO A 52 18.89 -13.26 5.95
C PRO A 52 19.63 -11.93 6.20
N ILE A 53 20.97 -11.95 6.14
CA ILE A 53 21.80 -10.75 6.29
C ILE A 53 21.60 -9.84 5.07
N GLN A 54 21.68 -10.38 3.85
CA GLN A 54 21.46 -9.61 2.63
C GLN A 54 20.06 -9.00 2.56
N LYS A 55 19.03 -9.72 3.03
CA LYS A 55 17.67 -9.17 3.14
C LYS A 55 17.62 -7.98 4.09
N ARG A 56 18.28 -8.06 5.25
CA ARG A 56 18.35 -6.94 6.20
C ARG A 56 19.06 -5.74 5.58
N ASP A 57 20.18 -5.95 4.90
CA ASP A 57 20.91 -4.87 4.22
C ASP A 57 20.06 -4.24 3.12
N PHE A 58 19.33 -5.05 2.36
CA PHE A 58 18.40 -4.58 1.35
C PHE A 58 17.28 -3.73 1.94
N GLU A 59 16.70 -4.12 3.08
CA GLU A 59 15.70 -3.30 3.80
C GLU A 59 16.26 -1.94 4.23
N ILE A 60 17.52 -1.89 4.67
CA ILE A 60 18.19 -0.63 5.02
C ILE A 60 18.27 0.29 3.79
N VAL A 61 18.65 -0.27 2.62
CA VAL A 61 18.69 0.47 1.36
C VAL A 61 17.30 1.00 0.99
N LYS A 62 16.26 0.15 1.01
CA LYS A 62 14.88 0.57 0.71
C LYS A 62 14.43 1.75 1.58
N ARG A 63 14.71 1.68 2.89
CA ARG A 63 14.36 2.75 3.84
C ARG A 63 15.10 4.05 3.57
N LYS A 64 16.37 3.98 3.17
CA LYS A 64 17.18 5.16 2.84
C LYS A 64 16.57 5.99 1.70
N TYR A 65 15.91 5.34 0.75
CA TYR A 65 15.31 6.00 -0.42
C TYR A 65 13.79 6.19 -0.32
N LYS A 66 13.16 5.87 0.81
CA LYS A 66 11.69 5.87 0.98
C LYS A 66 11.04 7.23 0.68
N ASN A 67 11.75 8.33 0.85
CA ASN A 67 11.28 9.68 0.51
C ASN A 67 11.37 10.03 -0.99
N ILE A 68 12.14 9.26 -1.76
CA ILE A 68 12.42 9.49 -3.19
C ILE A 68 11.69 8.46 -4.05
N ALA A 69 11.69 7.19 -3.65
CA ALA A 69 11.01 6.11 -4.36
C ALA A 69 10.57 5.01 -3.40
N ASP A 70 9.43 4.39 -3.70
CA ASP A 70 9.09 3.09 -3.14
C ASP A 70 9.82 2.02 -3.96
N ILE A 71 10.56 1.13 -3.28
CA ILE A 71 11.36 0.09 -3.92
C ILE A 71 10.76 -1.26 -3.52
N ILE A 72 10.31 -2.03 -4.50
CA ILE A 72 9.73 -3.36 -4.30
C ILE A 72 10.42 -4.41 -5.17
N THR A 73 10.46 -5.65 -4.70
CA THR A 73 10.97 -6.78 -5.49
C THR A 73 9.85 -7.43 -6.28
N TYR A 74 10.21 -8.20 -7.30
CA TYR A 74 9.22 -8.99 -8.05
C TYR A 74 8.46 -9.96 -7.13
N ASP A 75 9.15 -10.59 -6.18
CA ASP A 75 8.52 -11.53 -5.25
C ASP A 75 7.52 -10.80 -4.33
N ASN A 76 7.89 -9.63 -3.75
CA ASN A 76 6.96 -8.83 -2.95
C ASN A 76 5.77 -8.31 -3.77
N LEU A 77 5.99 -7.91 -5.02
CA LEU A 77 4.92 -7.44 -5.89
C LEU A 77 3.87 -8.54 -6.13
N LEU A 78 4.32 -9.75 -6.46
CA LEU A 78 3.45 -10.89 -6.68
C LEU A 78 2.70 -11.29 -5.40
N GLU A 79 3.38 -11.27 -4.24
CA GLU A 79 2.75 -11.52 -2.95
C GLU A 79 1.67 -10.50 -2.63
N ARG A 80 1.94 -9.20 -2.81
CA ARG A 80 0.95 -8.12 -2.63
C ARG A 80 -0.26 -8.33 -3.53
N LEU A 81 -0.03 -8.63 -4.82
CA LEU A 81 -1.12 -8.87 -5.78
C LEU A 81 -1.97 -10.08 -5.37
N LYS A 82 -1.32 -11.17 -4.95
CA LYS A 82 -2.01 -12.37 -4.46
C LYS A 82 -2.88 -12.04 -3.26
N CYS A 83 -2.34 -11.34 -2.25
CA CYS A 83 -3.10 -10.90 -1.08
C CYS A 83 -4.29 -10.00 -1.47
N THR A 84 -4.11 -9.06 -2.41
CA THR A 84 -5.19 -8.20 -2.89
C THR A 84 -6.31 -9.03 -3.55
N ILE A 85 -5.96 -9.99 -4.40
CA ILE A 85 -6.95 -10.87 -5.05
C ILE A 85 -7.68 -11.72 -4.00
N GLU A 86 -6.97 -12.27 -3.02
CA GLU A 86 -7.57 -13.08 -1.95
C GLU A 86 -8.54 -12.26 -1.09
N GLN A 87 -8.17 -11.02 -0.73
CA GLN A 87 -9.06 -10.12 0.01
C GLN A 87 -10.33 -9.80 -0.77
N ILE A 88 -10.24 -9.57 -2.08
CA ILE A 88 -11.42 -9.30 -2.91
C ILE A 88 -12.33 -10.52 -3.03
N LYS A 89 -11.78 -11.75 -3.05
CA LYS A 89 -12.57 -12.99 -3.08
C LYS A 89 -13.27 -13.31 -1.77
N LEU A 90 -12.81 -12.72 -0.66
CA LEU A 90 -13.40 -12.89 0.68
C LEU A 90 -14.50 -11.86 0.98
N LEU A 91 -14.71 -10.89 0.07
CA LEU A 91 -15.88 -10.01 0.03
C LEU A 91 -17.06 -10.71 -0.64
#